data_AF-W1YP34-F1
#
_entry.id   AF-W1YP34-F1
#
_cell.length_a   1.000
_cell.length_b   1.000
_cell.length_c   1.000
_cell.angle_alpha   90.00
_cell.angle_beta   90.00
_cell.angle_gamma   90.00
#
_symmetry.space_group_name_H-M   'P 1'
#
loop_
_entity.id
_entity.type
_entity.pdbx_description
1 polymer ?
#
loop_
_entity_poly.entity_id
_entity_poly.type
_entity_poly.pdbx_seq_one_letter_code
_entity_poly.pdbx_strand_id
1 'polypeptide(L)' 'HFKGMYYYVLDVATHSETSEQFVVYQKLYDQRDLYVRPLDMFLSDVDQEKYPDVEQKERFKLMSGRD' A
#
# COMPACT_ATOMS: atom_id res chain seq x y z
N HIS A 1 6.01 -2.10 -2.19
CA HIS A 1 4.99 -1.97 -3.26
C HIS A 1 5.49 -2.69 -4.50
N PHE A 2 4.65 -3.29 -5.34
CA PHE A 2 5.09 -4.08 -6.51
C PHE A 2 5.99 -3.32 -7.50
N LYS A 3 5.96 -1.97 -7.48
CA LYS A 3 6.86 -1.09 -8.24
C LYS A 3 8.24 -0.87 -7.58
N GLY A 4 8.64 -1.69 -6.61
CA GLY A 4 9.96 -1.64 -5.98
C GLY A 4 10.16 -0.59 -4.87
N MET A 5 9.21 0.33 -4.66
CA MET A 5 9.35 1.35 -3.62
C MET A 5 8.81 0.89 -2.25
N TYR A 6 9.49 1.33 -1.20
CA TYR A 6 9.12 1.06 0.19
C TYR A 6 8.25 2.16 0.79
N TYR A 7 7.36 1.72 1.67
CA TYR A 7 6.47 2.57 2.44
C TYR A 7 6.39 2.06 3.87
N TYR A 8 6.18 2.96 4.81
CA TYR A 8 5.86 2.62 6.20
C TYR A 8 4.36 2.78 6.41
N VAL A 9 3.70 1.75 6.94
CA VAL A 9 2.29 1.83 7.35
C VAL A 9 2.25 2.41 8.76
N LEU A 10 1.57 3.55 8.90
CA LEU A 10 1.45 4.23 10.19
C LEU A 10 0.27 3.66 10.97
N ASP A 11 -0.89 3.54 10.35
CA ASP A 11 -2.11 3.04 10.99
C ASP A 11 -3.20 2.68 9.96
N VAL A 12 -4.30 2.13 10.44
CA VAL A 12 -5.57 2.01 9.72
C VAL A 12 -6.57 2.98 10.35
N ALA A 13 -7.03 3.96 9.57
CA ALA A 13 -8.01 4.95 9.99
C ALA A 13 -9.42 4.57 9.53
N THR A 14 -10.43 4.98 10.29
CA THR A 14 -11.85 4.86 9.92
C THR A 14 -12.34 6.22 9.43
N HIS A 15 -12.89 6.26 8.23
CA HIS A 15 -13.54 7.46 7.69
C HIS A 15 -14.82 7.76 8.47
N SER A 16 -14.91 8.93 9.11
CA SER A 16 -15.96 9.22 10.09
C SER A 16 -17.38 9.20 9.52
N GLU A 17 -17.54 9.62 8.27
CA GLU A 17 -18.86 9.76 7.64
C GLU A 17 -19.37 8.44 7.05
N THR A 18 -18.46 7.55 6.64
CA THR A 18 -18.83 6.32 5.89
C THR A 18 -18.48 5.04 6.63
N SER A 19 -17.71 5.13 7.73
CA SER A 19 -17.12 4.00 8.44
C SER A 19 -16.18 3.12 7.60
N GLU A 20 -15.80 3.57 6.40
CA GLU A 20 -14.85 2.85 5.55
C GLU A 20 -13.44 2.90 6.15
N GLN A 21 -12.69 1.81 6.00
CA GLN A 21 -11.33 1.72 6.49
C GLN A 21 -10.32 2.16 5.43
N PHE A 22 -9.32 2.91 5.87
CA PHE A 22 -8.23 3.39 5.03
C PHE A 22 -6.89 3.09 5.69
N VAL A 23 -5.89 2.75 4.88
CA VAL A 23 -4.50 2.64 5.34
C VAL A 23 -3.84 4.02 5.23
N VAL A 24 -3.26 4.49 6.33
CA VAL A 24 -2.42 5.69 6.38
C VAL A 24 -0.96 5.24 6.30
N TYR A 25 -0.24 5.68 5.27
CA TYR A 25 1.10 5.19 4.99
C TYR A 25 2.00 6.27 4.38
N GLN A 26 3.30 6.21 4.65
CA GLN A 26 4.28 7.20 4.25
C GLN A 26 5.31 6.59 3.28
N LYS A 27 5.69 7.34 2.25
CA LYS A 27 6.83 6.99 1.39
C LYS A 27 8.12 6.94 2.20
N LEU A 28 8.96 5.93 1.98
CA LEU A 28 10.33 5.89 2.53
C LEU A 28 11.39 6.46 1.56
N TYR A 29 10.95 7.24 0.58
CA TYR A 29 11.77 7.81 -0.49
C TYR A 29 11.27 9.22 -0.85
N ASP A 30 12.04 9.93 -1.68
CA ASP A 30 11.79 11.33 -2.09
C ASP A 30 11.46 12.24 -0.89
N GLN A 31 10.40 13.05 -1.00
CA GLN A 31 9.93 14.00 0.02
C GLN A 31 9.17 13.32 1.18
N ARG A 32 9.06 11.98 1.19
CA ARG A 32 8.38 11.20 2.24
C ARG A 32 6.92 11.62 2.47
N ASP A 33 6.19 11.84 1.38
CA ASP A 33 4.77 12.19 1.42
C ASP A 33 3.94 11.17 2.20
N LEU A 34 2.90 11.67 2.88
CA LEU A 34 1.90 10.88 3.57
C LEU A 34 0.68 10.66 2.67
N TYR A 35 0.24 9.41 2.55
CA TYR A 35 -0.90 9.00 1.75
C TYR A 35 -1.95 8.25 2.56
N VAL A 36 -3.17 8.28 2.03
CA VAL A 36 -4.31 7.52 2.51
C VAL A 36 -4.90 6.73 1.33
N ARG A 37 -5.28 5.47 1.55
CA ARG A 37 -5.85 4.61 0.52
C ARG A 37 -6.91 3.68 1.13
N PRO A 38 -8.03 3.39 0.44
CA PRO A 38 -9.00 2.40 0.91
C PRO A 38 -8.31 1.05 1.24
N LEU A 39 -8.72 0.43 2.35
CA LEU A 39 -8.08 -0.78 2.88
C LEU A 39 -8.12 -1.94 1.87
N ASP A 40 -9.28 -2.15 1.24
CA ASP A 40 -9.49 -3.16 0.20
C ASP A 40 -8.56 -2.95 -1.01
N MET A 41 -8.39 -1.71 -1.46
CA MET A 41 -7.49 -1.35 -2.56
C MET A 41 -6.02 -1.40 -2.17
N PHE A 42 -5.70 -1.30 -0.88
CA PHE A 42 -4.34 -1.46 -0.36
C PHE A 42 -3.97 -2.94 -0.29
N LEU A 43 -4.88 -3.78 0.21
CA LEU A 43 -4.70 -5.23 0.33
C LEU A 43 -4.92 -5.99 -0.99
N SER A 44 -5.35 -5.31 -2.05
CA SER A 44 -5.61 -5.91 -3.35
C SER A 44 -4.37 -6.60 -3.93
N ASP A 45 -4.60 -7.61 -4.77
CA ASP A 45 -3.59 -8.11 -5.69
C ASP A 45 -3.18 -7.03 -6.72
N VAL A 46 -2.06 -7.26 -7.38
CA VAL A 46 -1.65 -6.55 -8.58
C VAL A 46 -2.63 -6.91 -9.69
N ASP A 47 -3.03 -5.89 -10.45
CA ASP A 47 -3.83 -6.06 -11.65
C ASP A 47 -2.96 -6.70 -12.74
N GLN A 48 -3.15 -8.00 -12.98
CA GLN A 48 -2.36 -8.79 -13.92
C GLN A 48 -2.73 -8.52 -15.39
N GLU A 49 -3.92 -7.97 -15.68
CA GLU A 49 -4.25 -7.53 -17.04
C GLU A 49 -3.43 -6.27 -17.39
N LYS A 50 -3.30 -5.36 -16.42
CA LYS A 50 -2.52 -4.13 -16.59
C LYS A 50 -1.01 -4.33 -16.46
N TYR A 51 -0.58 -5.29 -15.65
CA TYR A 51 0.83 -5.56 -15.35
C TYR A 51 1.13 -7.06 -15.49
N PRO A 52 1.14 -7.60 -16.73
CA PRO A 52 1.22 -9.05 -16.96
C PRO A 52 2.56 -9.68 -16.55
N ASP A 53 3.63 -8.88 -16.51
CA ASP A 53 4.97 -9.37 -16.20
C ASP A 53 5.34 -9.24 -14.71
N VAL A 54 4.41 -8.80 -13.86
CA VAL A 54 4.68 -8.61 -12.43
C VAL A 54 4.49 -9.93 -11.68
N GLU A 55 5.60 -10.54 -11.27
CA GLU A 55 5.62 -11.77 -10.47
C GLU A 55 4.99 -11.60 -9.07
N GLN A 56 5.11 -10.41 -8.48
CA GLN A 56 4.55 -10.13 -7.15
C GLN A 56 3.02 -10.13 -7.21
N LYS A 57 2.38 -11.05 -6.48
CA LYS A 57 0.92 -11.16 -6.41
C LYS A 57 0.26 -9.98 -5.70
N GLU A 58 0.69 -9.67 -4.47
CA GLU A 58 0.05 -8.61 -3.66
C GLU A 58 0.52 -7.23 -4.11
N ARG A 59 -0.33 -6.20 -4.09
CA ARG A 59 0.10 -4.82 -4.41
C ARG A 59 1.17 -4.30 -3.45
N PHE A 60 1.00 -4.62 -2.16
CA PHE A 60 1.96 -4.34 -1.10
C PHE A 60 2.30 -5.65 -0.39
N LYS A 61 3.59 -5.98 -0.37
CA LYS A 61 4.14 -7.11 0.39
C LYS A 61 4.78 -6.57 1.66
N LEU A 62 4.49 -7.20 2.80
CA LEU A 62 5.15 -6.88 4.06
C LEU A 62 6.63 -7.27 3.97
N MET A 63 7.50 -6.33 4.34
CA MET A 63 8.94 -6.55 4.41
C MET A 63 9.35 -6.61 5.86
N SER A 64 10.22 -7.55 6.23
CA SER A 64 10.78 -7.56 7.57
C SER A 64 11.80 -6.41 7.65
N GLY A 65 11.79 -5.62 8.72
CA GLY A 65 12.71 -4.49 8.87
C GLY A 65 14.20 -4.87 9.03
N ARG A 66 14.56 -6.11 8.71
CA ARG A 66 15.90 -6.68 8.78
C ARG A 66 16.46 -7.11 7.41
N ASP A 67 15.68 -6.98 6.34
CA ASP A 67 16.09 -7.29 4.96
C ASP A 67 16.64 -6.06 4.24
#